data_AF-A0A847FGF5-F1
#
_entry.id   AF-A0A847FGF5-F1
#
_cell.length_a   1.000
_cell.length_b   1.000
_cell.length_c   1.000
_cell.angle_alpha   90.00
_cell.angle_beta   90.00
_cell.angle_gamma   90.00
#
_symmetry.space_group_name_H-M   'P 1'
#
loop_
_entity.id
_entity.type
_entity.pdbx_description
1 polymer ?
#
loop_
_entity_poly.entity_id
_entity_poly.type
_entity_poly.pdbx_seq_one_letter_code
_entity_poly.pdbx_strand_id
1 'polypeptide(L)'
;MVKLPGDAGNRGAVLMLVLVVIFTISIMGAVLVVLFFNVLTLSGIELDRTRALYLSEAGVSMAVSVLKSRAGEVRTSGAQSKEAADESSRGEKIIPVTELGGGYFEVYNDYAQSTIISIGVSNGVKRVIQVKYSAF
;
A
#
# COMPACT_ATOMS: atom_id res chain seq x y z
N MET A 1 73.51 31.88 2.18
CA MET A 1 72.10 32.10 2.59
C MET A 1 71.28 31.02 1.89
N VAL A 2 71.06 29.88 2.56
CA VAL A 2 70.43 28.68 1.96
C VAL A 2 68.92 28.80 2.15
N LYS A 3 68.18 28.95 1.06
CA LYS A 3 66.71 28.97 1.07
C LYS A 3 66.24 27.52 0.98
N LEU A 4 65.72 26.98 2.08
CA LEU A 4 65.15 25.63 2.12
C LEU A 4 63.77 25.64 1.43
N PRO A 5 63.55 24.83 0.38
CA PRO A 5 62.23 24.66 -0.22
C PRO A 5 61.50 23.52 0.52
N GLY A 6 60.76 23.84 1.58
CA GLY A 6 60.06 22.82 2.39
C GLY A 6 58.59 23.10 2.70
N ASP A 7 58.12 24.34 2.55
CA ASP A 7 56.86 24.74 3.20
C ASP A 7 55.63 24.76 2.28
N ALA A 8 55.83 24.92 0.96
CA ALA A 8 54.71 25.00 0.00
C ALA A 8 54.03 23.64 -0.25
N GLY A 9 54.81 22.56 -0.32
CA GLY A 9 54.28 21.19 -0.54
C GLY A 9 53.46 20.68 0.64
N ASN A 10 53.92 20.92 1.87
CA ASN A 10 53.20 20.53 3.09
C ASN A 10 51.88 21.29 3.25
N ARG A 11 51.86 22.59 2.95
CA ARG A 11 50.62 23.39 2.99
C ARG A 11 49.61 22.96 1.92
N GLY A 12 50.08 22.61 0.72
CA GLY A 12 49.24 22.06 -0.36
C GLY A 12 48.66 20.69 -0.02
N ALA A 13 49.45 19.80 0.59
CA ALA A 13 49.01 18.49 1.04
C ALA A 13 47.94 18.58 2.14
N VAL A 14 48.12 19.50 3.10
CA VAL A 14 47.13 19.75 4.17
C VAL A 14 45.82 20.29 3.60
N LEU A 15 45.88 21.23 2.64
CA LEU A 15 44.70 21.75 1.94
C LEU A 15 43.94 20.64 1.21
N MET A 16 44.65 19.78 0.48
CA MET A 16 44.04 18.62 -0.19
C MET A 16 43.37 17.67 0.80
N LEU A 17 44.02 17.38 1.93
CA LEU A 17 43.44 16.50 2.96
C LEU A 17 42.16 17.11 3.54
N VAL A 18 42.16 18.40 3.85
CA VAL A 18 40.96 19.10 4.35
C VAL A 18 39.83 19.06 3.31
N LEU A 19 40.15 19.24 2.03
CA LEU A 19 39.17 19.19 0.94
C LEU A 19 38.56 17.78 0.82
N VAL A 20 39.38 16.74 0.90
CA VAL A 20 38.92 15.34 0.91
C VAL A 20 38.01 15.07 2.10
N VAL A 21 38.37 15.54 3.30
CA VAL A 21 37.56 15.36 4.51
C VAL A 21 36.22 16.10 4.40
N ILE A 22 36.20 17.34 3.90
CA ILE A 22 34.95 18.08 3.69
C ILE A 22 34.08 17.37 2.65
N PHE A 23 34.69 16.85 1.59
CA PHE A 23 33.97 16.14 0.53
C PHE A 23 33.35 14.83 1.03
N THR A 24 34.08 14.04 1.82
CA THR A 24 33.55 12.79 2.39
C THR A 24 32.43 13.05 3.40
N ILE A 25 32.57 14.09 4.23
CA ILE A 25 31.49 14.53 5.15
C ILE A 25 30.26 14.97 4.35
N SER A 26 30.44 15.70 3.25
CA SER A 26 29.33 16.14 2.39
C SER A 26 28.61 14.95 1.74
N ILE A 27 29.34 13.95 1.26
CA ILE A 27 28.76 12.72 0.71
C ILE A 27 27.99 11.96 1.79
N MET A 28 28.57 11.77 2.98
CA MET A 28 27.88 11.12 4.09
C MET A 28 26.59 11.84 4.47
N GLY A 29 26.62 13.16 4.53
CA GLY A 29 25.43 13.99 4.77
C GLY A 29 24.34 13.77 3.71
N ALA A 30 24.72 13.78 2.43
CA ALA A 30 23.78 13.56 1.33
C ALA A 30 23.14 12.16 1.38
N VAL A 31 23.93 11.12 1.66
CA VAL A 31 23.42 9.74 1.81
C VAL A 31 22.43 9.65 2.97
N LEU A 32 22.71 10.30 4.10
CA LEU A 32 21.79 10.31 5.25
C LEU A 32 20.45 10.95 4.90
N VAL A 33 20.47 12.08 4.19
CA VAL A 33 19.26 12.79 3.76
C VAL A 33 18.42 11.90 2.83
N VAL A 34 19.05 11.27 1.83
CA VAL A 34 18.36 10.36 0.91
C VAL A 34 17.76 9.17 1.65
N LEU A 35 18.51 8.57 2.58
CA LEU A 35 18.02 7.43 3.36
C LEU A 35 16.84 7.83 4.24
N PHE A 36 16.86 9.01 4.85
CA PHE A 36 15.75 9.54 5.64
C PHE A 36 14.47 9.71 4.80
N PHE A 37 14.58 10.32 3.61
CA PHE A 37 13.44 10.44 2.69
C PHE A 37 12.90 9.08 2.23
N ASN A 38 13.80 8.12 1.98
CA ASN A 38 13.41 6.77 1.59
C ASN A 38 12.61 6.07 2.71
N VAL A 39 13.06 6.19 3.96
CA VAL A 39 12.33 5.62 5.11
C VAL A 39 10.95 6.25 5.28
N LEU A 40 10.85 7.58 5.20
CA LEU A 40 9.56 8.28 5.33
C LEU A 40 8.56 7.85 4.25
N THR A 41 9.02 7.76 3.00
CA THR A 41 8.16 7.34 1.88
C THR A 41 7.74 5.88 2.01
N LEU A 42 8.65 4.98 2.44
CA LEU A 42 8.34 3.58 2.67
C LEU A 42 7.28 3.41 3.78
N SER A 43 7.44 4.11 4.91
CA SER A 43 6.47 4.07 6.01
C SER A 43 5.08 4.57 5.59
N GLY A 44 4.99 5.60 4.74
CA GLY A 44 3.72 6.07 4.19
C GLY A 44 3.03 5.01 3.34
N ILE A 45 3.78 4.35 2.46
CA ILE A 45 3.27 3.28 1.59
C ILE A 45 2.81 2.07 2.41
N GLU A 46 3.53 1.72 3.48
CA GLU A 46 3.15 0.62 4.38
C GLU A 46 1.85 0.92 5.14
N LEU A 47 1.69 2.16 5.61
CA LEU A 47 0.46 2.61 6.25
C LEU A 47 -0.74 2.51 5.29
N ASP A 48 -0.60 3.00 4.06
CA ASP A 48 -1.67 2.96 3.05
C ASP A 48 -1.99 1.53 2.63
N ARG A 49 -0.98 0.66 2.50
CA ARG A 49 -1.18 -0.79 2.27
C ARG A 49 -1.96 -1.44 3.39
N THR A 50 -1.65 -1.08 4.63
CA THR A 50 -2.31 -1.63 5.82
C THR A 50 -3.75 -1.15 5.90
N ARG A 51 -4.01 0.14 5.60
CA ARG A 51 -5.36 0.68 5.51
C ARG A 51 -6.19 0.01 4.42
N ALA A 52 -5.64 -0.16 3.22
CA ALA A 52 -6.30 -0.87 2.13
C ALA A 52 -6.64 -2.33 2.51
N LEU A 53 -5.76 -2.99 3.26
CA LEU A 53 -6.02 -4.33 3.80
C LEU A 53 -7.18 -4.32 4.79
N TYR A 54 -7.17 -3.42 5.78
CA TYR A 54 -8.27 -3.30 6.75
C TYR A 54 -9.62 -3.00 6.09
N LEU A 55 -9.64 -2.15 5.06
CA LEU A 55 -10.85 -1.88 4.28
C LEU A 55 -11.35 -3.15 3.57
N SER A 56 -10.43 -3.93 3.00
CA SER A 56 -10.77 -5.21 2.39
C SER A 56 -11.31 -6.21 3.44
N GLU A 57 -10.74 -6.26 4.63
CA GLU A 57 -11.22 -7.12 5.73
C GLU A 57 -12.61 -6.70 6.23
N ALA A 58 -12.84 -5.39 6.36
CA ALA A 58 -14.16 -4.85 6.70
C ALA A 58 -15.22 -5.27 5.67
N GLY A 59 -14.86 -5.22 4.38
CA GLY A 59 -15.71 -5.73 3.30
C GLY A 59 -16.02 -7.22 3.41
N VAL A 60 -15.02 -8.07 3.72
CA VAL A 60 -15.26 -9.50 3.94
C VAL A 60 -16.20 -9.72 5.13
N SER A 61 -15.99 -9.03 6.24
CA SER A 61 -16.83 -9.15 7.44
C SER A 61 -18.28 -8.78 7.15
N MET A 62 -18.49 -7.68 6.42
CA MET A 62 -19.82 -7.25 5.99
C MET A 62 -20.44 -8.24 4.99
N ALA A 63 -19.65 -8.83 4.08
CA ALA A 63 -20.15 -9.83 3.15
C ALA A 63 -20.57 -11.12 3.86
N VAL A 64 -19.81 -11.57 4.85
CA VAL A 64 -20.18 -12.73 5.68
C VAL A 64 -21.46 -12.47 6.46
N SER A 65 -21.66 -11.27 7.02
CA SER A 65 -22.89 -10.93 7.73
C SER A 65 -24.11 -10.91 6.80
N VAL A 66 -23.96 -10.35 5.60
CA VAL A 66 -25.01 -10.33 4.57
C VAL A 66 -25.31 -11.73 4.03
N LEU A 67 -24.30 -12.58 3.82
CA LEU A 67 -24.51 -13.96 3.38
C LEU A 67 -25.21 -14.79 4.47
N LYS A 68 -24.85 -14.57 5.75
CA LYS A 68 -25.51 -15.22 6.88
C LYS A 68 -26.96 -14.74 7.05
N SER A 69 -27.24 -13.45 6.86
CA SER A 69 -28.61 -12.92 6.91
C SER A 69 -29.44 -13.45 5.74
N ARG A 70 -28.89 -13.48 4.52
CA ARG A 70 -29.55 -14.07 3.34
C ARG A 70 -29.82 -15.57 3.49
N ALA A 71 -28.97 -16.32 4.19
CA ALA A 71 -29.24 -17.72 4.52
C ALA A 71 -30.43 -17.87 5.49
N GLY A 72 -30.70 -16.88 6.35
CA GLY A 72 -31.93 -16.77 7.14
C GLY A 72 -33.14 -16.22 6.35
N GLU A 73 -32.88 -15.43 5.32
CA GLU A 73 -33.87 -14.72 4.48
C GLU A 73 -34.04 -15.33 3.08
N VAL A 74 -33.90 -16.66 2.89
CA VAL A 74 -34.23 -17.35 1.62
C VAL A 74 -35.74 -17.36 1.32
N ARG A 75 -36.47 -16.36 1.81
CA ARG A 75 -37.81 -16.00 1.38
C ARG A 75 -37.78 -14.50 1.14
N THR A 76 -38.02 -14.11 -0.11
CA THR A 76 -38.28 -12.74 -0.58
C THR A 76 -37.11 -11.75 -0.57
N SER A 77 -36.33 -11.71 -1.65
CA SER A 77 -36.58 -10.75 -2.75
C SER A 77 -35.37 -10.64 -3.67
N GLY A 78 -35.62 -10.75 -4.97
CA GLY A 78 -34.67 -10.37 -6.00
C GLY A 78 -34.65 -8.85 -6.13
N ALA A 79 -33.53 -8.22 -5.79
CA ALA A 79 -33.23 -6.86 -6.19
C ALA A 79 -31.99 -6.92 -7.10
N GLN A 80 -32.25 -6.95 -8.40
CA GLN A 80 -31.25 -6.83 -9.45
C GLN A 80 -30.65 -5.42 -9.41
N SER A 81 -29.40 -5.31 -8.97
CA SER A 81 -28.56 -4.13 -9.25
C SER A 81 -28.02 -4.26 -10.67
N LYS A 82 -28.69 -3.59 -11.63
CA LYS A 82 -28.21 -3.43 -13.01
C LYS A 82 -26.97 -2.53 -13.04
N GLU A 83 -25.79 -3.13 -12.90
CA GLU A 83 -24.56 -2.64 -13.54
C GLU A 83 -24.01 -3.80 -14.36
N ALA A 84 -24.57 -3.95 -15.56
CA ALA A 84 -24.19 -4.99 -16.49
C ALA A 84 -22.98 -4.56 -17.32
N ALA A 85 -22.07 -5.52 -17.50
CA ALA A 85 -21.30 -5.77 -18.73
C ALA A 85 -19.83 -5.33 -18.82
N ASP A 86 -19.04 -5.40 -17.73
CA ASP A 86 -17.57 -5.50 -17.86
C ASP A 86 -16.89 -6.54 -16.94
N GLU A 87 -17.60 -7.16 -15.98
CA GLU A 87 -17.00 -7.98 -14.91
C GLU A 87 -17.41 -9.47 -14.93
N SER A 88 -17.43 -10.12 -16.09
CA SER A 88 -17.77 -11.54 -16.22
C SER A 88 -16.77 -12.52 -15.56
N SER A 89 -15.80 -12.04 -14.79
CA SER A 89 -14.83 -12.88 -14.05
C SER A 89 -14.82 -12.68 -12.54
N ARG A 90 -15.65 -11.79 -11.96
CA ARG A 90 -15.57 -11.43 -10.52
C ARG A 90 -16.78 -11.85 -9.66
N GLY A 91 -17.86 -12.36 -10.27
CA GLY A 91 -19.07 -12.78 -9.54
C GLY A 91 -20.09 -11.64 -9.34
N GLU A 92 -21.14 -11.88 -8.57
CA GLU A 92 -22.19 -10.90 -8.29
C GLU A 92 -21.70 -9.88 -7.25
N LYS A 93 -21.88 -8.58 -7.52
CA LYS A 93 -21.56 -7.52 -6.56
C LYS A 93 -22.57 -7.52 -5.41
N ILE A 94 -22.14 -7.93 -4.22
CA ILE A 94 -23.00 -7.99 -3.02
C ILE A 94 -23.01 -6.66 -2.28
N ILE A 95 -21.86 -5.98 -2.21
CA ILE A 95 -21.72 -4.71 -1.49
C ILE A 95 -21.24 -3.65 -2.50
N PRO A 96 -22.03 -2.58 -2.72
CA PRO A 96 -21.61 -1.47 -3.57
C PRO A 96 -20.42 -0.73 -2.96
N VAL A 97 -19.79 0.14 -3.75
CA VAL A 97 -18.65 0.95 -3.29
C VAL A 97 -19.04 1.72 -2.03
N THR A 98 -18.40 1.39 -0.91
CA THR A 98 -18.69 1.95 0.40
C THR A 98 -17.46 2.65 0.94
N GLU A 99 -17.60 3.93 1.25
CA GLU A 99 -16.51 4.74 1.79
C GLU A 99 -16.32 4.48 3.30
N LEU A 100 -15.07 4.29 3.72
CA LEU A 100 -14.70 4.12 5.12
C LEU A 100 -13.27 4.61 5.34
N GLY A 101 -13.04 5.39 6.40
CA GLY A 101 -11.69 5.69 6.91
C GLY A 101 -10.71 6.32 5.90
N GLY A 102 -11.20 7.15 4.96
CA GLY A 102 -10.36 7.79 3.94
C GLY A 102 -10.02 6.88 2.73
N GLY A 103 -10.78 5.82 2.54
CA GLY A 103 -10.75 4.96 1.36
C GLY A 103 -12.13 4.40 1.08
N TYR A 104 -12.20 3.40 0.21
CA TYR A 104 -13.44 2.68 -0.08
C TYR A 104 -13.19 1.19 -0.19
N PHE A 105 -14.25 0.41 -0.05
CA PHE A 105 -14.23 -1.00 -0.36
C PHE A 105 -15.45 -1.40 -1.19
N GLU A 106 -15.31 -2.49 -1.93
CA GLU A 106 -16.38 -3.13 -2.69
C GLU A 106 -16.23 -4.64 -2.58
N VAL A 107 -17.36 -5.36 -2.65
CA VAL A 107 -17.34 -6.82 -2.46
C VAL A 107 -18.18 -7.52 -3.51
N TYR A 108 -17.58 -8.55 -4.08
CA TYR A 108 -18.16 -9.46 -5.04
C TYR A 108 -18.23 -10.86 -4.45
N ASN A 109 -19.17 -11.65 -4.94
CA ASN A 109 -19.30 -13.05 -4.60
C ASN A 109 -19.51 -13.90 -5.84
N ASP A 110 -18.58 -14.82 -6.05
CA ASP A 110 -18.75 -15.87 -7.03
C ASP A 110 -19.46 -17.06 -6.36
N TYR A 111 -20.75 -17.18 -6.64
CA TYR A 111 -21.58 -18.30 -6.16
C TYR A 111 -21.19 -19.65 -6.77
N ALA A 112 -20.60 -19.67 -7.97
CA ALA A 112 -20.18 -20.91 -8.62
C ALA A 112 -18.92 -21.49 -7.97
N GLN A 113 -18.02 -20.61 -7.50
CA GLN A 113 -16.79 -21.00 -6.82
C GLN A 113 -16.88 -20.92 -5.29
N SER A 114 -18.05 -20.57 -4.75
CA SER A 114 -18.28 -20.27 -3.33
C SER A 114 -17.20 -19.37 -2.75
N THR A 115 -16.98 -18.22 -3.39
CA THR A 115 -15.85 -17.36 -3.09
C THR A 115 -16.24 -15.89 -3.02
N ILE A 116 -15.92 -15.26 -1.88
CA ILE A 116 -16.08 -13.82 -1.64
C ILE A 116 -14.79 -13.11 -2.06
N ILE A 117 -14.90 -12.07 -2.88
CA ILE A 117 -13.80 -11.21 -3.29
C ILE A 117 -14.06 -9.81 -2.76
N SER A 118 -13.31 -9.40 -1.75
CA SER A 118 -13.36 -8.05 -1.22
C SER A 118 -12.17 -7.24 -1.75
N ILE A 119 -12.43 -6.00 -2.13
CA ILE A 119 -11.44 -5.07 -2.66
C ILE A 119 -11.44 -3.84 -1.77
N GLY A 120 -10.32 -3.55 -1.12
CA GLY A 120 -10.10 -2.32 -0.37
C GLY A 120 -9.13 -1.38 -1.09
N VAL A 121 -9.46 -0.10 -1.15
CA VAL A 121 -8.63 0.95 -1.78
C VAL A 121 -8.42 2.11 -0.81
N SER A 122 -7.16 2.48 -0.59
CA SER A 122 -6.79 3.67 0.18
C SER A 122 -5.63 4.39 -0.50
N ASN A 123 -5.76 5.70 -0.74
CA ASN A 123 -4.73 6.54 -1.37
C ASN A 123 -4.13 5.94 -2.67
N GLY A 124 -4.96 5.31 -3.51
CA GLY A 124 -4.54 4.67 -4.75
C GLY A 124 -3.91 3.27 -4.59
N VAL A 125 -3.70 2.79 -3.37
CA VAL A 125 -3.25 1.43 -3.08
C VAL A 125 -4.46 0.49 -3.03
N LYS A 126 -4.47 -0.52 -3.89
CA LYS A 126 -5.51 -1.56 -3.96
C LYS A 126 -5.06 -2.86 -3.31
N ARG A 127 -5.88 -3.41 -2.42
CA ARG A 127 -5.73 -4.75 -1.84
C ARG A 127 -6.98 -5.56 -2.12
N VAL A 128 -6.78 -6.85 -2.42
CA VAL A 128 -7.86 -7.78 -2.72
C VAL A 128 -7.71 -8.97 -1.79
N ILE A 129 -8.77 -9.31 -1.07
CA ILE A 129 -8.87 -10.51 -0.26
C ILE A 129 -9.90 -11.42 -0.89
N GLN A 130 -9.53 -12.67 -1.10
CA GLN A 130 -10.39 -13.71 -1.62
C GLN A 130 -10.60 -14.78 -0.54
N VAL A 131 -11.85 -15.00 -0.14
CA VAL A 131 -12.23 -15.99 0.87
C VAL A 131 -13.13 -17.03 0.23
N LYS A 132 -12.61 -18.25 0.12
CA LYS A 132 -13.39 -19.41 -0.30
C LYS A 132 -14.13 -19.99 0.90
N TYR A 133 -15.43 -20.20 0.77
CA TYR A 133 -16.27 -20.80 1.80
C TYR A 133 -16.84 -22.14 1.30
N SER A 134 -17.12 -23.04 2.25
CA SER A 134 -17.87 -24.27 1.99
C SER A 134 -19.24 -24.10 2.60
N ALA A 135 -20.26 -23.95 1.75
CA ALA A 135 -21.64 -24.13 2.17
C ALA A 135 -21.89 -25.65 2.21
N PHE A 136 -22.16 -26.19 3.39
CA PHE A 136 -22.58 -27.58 3.59
C PHE A 136 -24.08 -27.72 3.38
#